data_AF-A0A2N1U3U0-F1
#
_entry.id   AF-A0A2N1U3U0-F1
#
_cell.length_a   1.000
_cell.length_b   1.000
_cell.length_c   1.000
_cell.angle_alpha   90.00
_cell.angle_beta   90.00
_cell.angle_gamma   90.00
#
_symmetry.space_group_name_H-M   'P 1'
#
loop_
_entity.id
_entity.type
_entity.pdbx_description
1 polymer ?
#
loop_
_entity_poly.entity_id
_entity_poly.type
_entity_poly.pdbx_seq_one_letter_code
_entity_poly.pdbx_strand_id
1 'polypeptide(L)'
;MMIELYKLCSDTSTAETLTILFFGLIFLGVTIYKHDIIQRLNLKPTGFDKGIIYVSAGITLFCGILLFGKLLFPDNVDSLLKALGLSDFVKSAAFTLQSAVLSILGLFI
;
A
#
# COMPACT_ATOMS: atom_id res chain seq x y z
N MET A 1 -15.11 -6.35 20.68
CA MET A 1 -15.03 -5.58 19.42
C MET A 1 -13.87 -4.58 19.39
N MET A 2 -13.86 -3.47 20.15
CA MET A 2 -12.73 -2.50 20.13
C MET A 2 -11.38 -3.10 20.57
N ILE A 3 -11.37 -3.97 21.59
CA ILE A 3 -10.16 -4.65 22.08
C ILE A 3 -9.60 -5.67 21.06
N GLU A 4 -10.47 -6.34 20.31
CA GLU A 4 -10.05 -7.27 19.25
C GLU A 4 -9.52 -6.52 18.03
N LEU A 5 -10.14 -5.39 17.69
CA LEU A 5 -9.65 -4.49 16.65
C LEU A 5 -8.27 -3.93 17.02
N TYR A 6 -8.08 -3.53 18.27
CA TYR A 6 -6.79 -3.08 18.80
C TYR A 6 -5.74 -4.19 18.71
N LYS A 7 -6.08 -5.43 19.09
CA LYS A 7 -5.17 -6.59 18.95
C LYS A 7 -4.79 -6.86 17.51
N LEU A 8 -5.76 -6.83 16.59
CA LEU A 8 -5.53 -7.01 15.16
C LEU A 8 -4.62 -5.92 14.58
N CYS A 9 -4.86 -4.66 14.96
CA CYS A 9 -4.02 -3.53 14.57
C CYS A 9 -2.67 -3.51 15.28
N SER A 10 -2.50 -4.19 16.43
CA SER A 10 -1.22 -4.28 17.15
C SER A 10 -0.26 -5.33 16.56
N ASP A 11 -0.77 -6.25 15.74
CA ASP A 11 0.05 -7.26 15.08
C ASP A 11 0.86 -6.66 13.92
N THR A 12 2.18 -6.83 13.95
CA THR A 12 3.12 -6.26 12.98
C THR A 12 2.92 -6.84 11.58
N SER A 13 2.64 -8.14 11.46
CA SER A 13 2.43 -8.78 10.15
C SER A 13 1.15 -8.24 9.47
N THR A 14 0.10 -8.08 10.26
CA THR A 14 -1.15 -7.46 9.82
C THR A 14 -0.95 -5.99 9.43
N ALA A 15 -0.21 -5.22 10.23
CA ALA A 15 0.11 -3.82 9.92
C ALA A 15 0.89 -3.67 8.61
N GLU A 16 1.89 -4.52 8.36
CA GLU A 16 2.63 -4.52 7.10
C GLU A 16 1.75 -4.88 5.90
N THR A 17 0.86 -5.86 6.06
CA THR A 17 -0.10 -6.25 5.02
C THR A 17 -1.06 -5.10 4.69
N LEU A 18 -1.59 -4.43 5.73
CA LEU A 18 -2.45 -3.25 5.57
C LEU A 18 -1.72 -2.09 4.91
N THR A 19 -0.43 -1.89 5.21
CA THR A 19 0.38 -0.86 4.57
C THR A 19 0.58 -1.12 3.10
N ILE A 20 0.90 -2.35 2.71
CA ILE A 20 1.06 -2.71 1.29
C ILE A 20 -0.28 -2.52 0.57
N LEU A 21 -1.40 -2.89 1.20
CA LEU A 21 -2.75 -2.65 0.67
C LEU A 21 -3.04 -1.16 0.51
N PHE A 22 -2.76 -0.36 1.53
CA PHE A 22 -2.99 1.07 1.54
C PHE A 22 -2.23 1.78 0.41
N PHE A 23 -0.94 1.49 0.25
CA PHE A 23 -0.16 2.04 -0.87
C PHE A 23 -0.69 1.54 -2.22
N GLY A 24 -0.98 0.24 -2.35
CA GLY A 24 -1.54 -0.32 -3.58
C GLY A 24 -2.82 0.40 -4.02
N LEU A 25 -3.73 0.68 -3.08
CA LEU A 25 -4.98 1.40 -3.32
C LEU A 25 -4.77 2.88 -3.66
N ILE A 26 -3.84 3.57 -2.98
CA ILE A 26 -3.52 4.97 -3.30
C ILE A 26 -3.02 5.08 -4.73
N PHE A 27 -2.01 4.28 -5.10
CA PHE A 27 -1.43 4.33 -6.44
C PHE A 27 -2.41 3.84 -7.52
N LEU A 28 -3.32 2.91 -7.17
CA LEU A 28 -4.41 2.51 -8.05
C LEU A 28 -5.36 3.68 -8.27
N GLY A 29 -5.75 4.38 -7.20
CA GLY A 29 -6.59 5.57 -7.26
C GLY A 29 -5.98 6.67 -8.12
N VAL A 30 -4.67 6.95 -7.97
CA VAL A 30 -3.94 7.90 -8.82
C VAL A 30 -4.00 7.49 -10.28
N THR A 31 -3.75 6.21 -10.57
CA THR A 31 -3.77 5.65 -11.94
C THR A 31 -5.15 5.82 -12.58
N ILE A 32 -6.21 5.39 -11.88
CA ILE A 32 -7.59 5.46 -12.37
C ILE A 32 -8.01 6.92 -12.54
N TYR A 33 -7.76 7.77 -11.55
CA TYR A 33 -8.15 9.18 -11.58
C TYR A 33 -7.49 9.93 -12.74
N LYS A 34 -6.18 9.78 -12.92
CA LYS A 34 -5.47 10.41 -14.04
C LYS A 34 -5.95 9.88 -15.39
N HIS A 35 -6.16 8.57 -15.49
CA HIS A 35 -6.68 7.96 -16.71
C HIS A 35 -8.08 8.47 -17.06
N ASP A 36 -9.00 8.50 -16.08
CA ASP A 36 -10.38 8.97 -16.24
C ASP A 36 -10.43 10.45 -16.63
N ILE A 37 -9.64 11.33 -16.00
CA ILE A 37 -9.58 12.75 -16.38
C ILE A 37 -9.12 12.95 -17.81
N ILE A 38 -8.05 12.27 -18.22
CA ILE A 38 -7.49 12.40 -19.56
C ILE A 38 -8.53 11.95 -20.59
N GLN A 39 -9.23 10.86 -20.31
CA GLN A 39 -10.29 10.34 -21.19
C GLN A 39 -11.51 11.27 -21.24
N ARG A 40 -12.01 11.75 -20.09
CA ARG A 40 -13.19 12.62 -20.00
C ARG A 40 -12.97 13.99 -20.64
N LEU A 41 -11.80 14.58 -20.43
CA LEU A 41 -11.46 15.90 -20.98
C LEU A 41 -10.85 15.81 -22.39
N ASN A 42 -10.74 14.59 -22.95
CA ASN A 42 -10.16 14.31 -24.27
C ASN A 42 -8.76 14.96 -24.43
N LEU A 43 -7.99 14.94 -23.34
CA LEU A 43 -6.67 15.55 -23.27
C LEU A 43 -5.65 14.63 -23.93
N LYS A 44 -4.67 15.21 -24.62
CA LYS A 44 -3.53 14.44 -25.11
C LYS A 44 -2.56 14.21 -23.93
N PRO A 45 -2.35 12.96 -23.48
CA PRO A 45 -1.52 12.70 -22.32
C PRO A 45 -0.08 13.16 -22.59
N THR A 46 0.43 14.02 -21.72
CA THR A 46 1.82 14.48 -21.79
C THR A 46 2.78 13.34 -21.44
N GLY A 47 4.06 13.47 -21.80
CA GLY A 47 5.08 12.49 -21.40
C GLY A 47 5.14 12.31 -19.88
N PHE A 48 4.91 13.39 -19.14
CA PHE A 48 4.84 13.39 -17.68
C PHE A 48 3.61 12.62 -17.15
N ASP A 49 2.43 12.85 -17.72
CA ASP A 49 1.21 12.13 -17.33
C ASP A 49 1.34 10.62 -17.58
N LYS A 50 1.94 10.23 -18.71
CA LYS A 50 2.23 8.81 -18.99
C LYS A 50 3.18 8.24 -17.95
N GLY A 51 4.26 8.96 -17.62
CA GLY A 51 5.21 8.55 -16.58
C GLY A 51 4.52 8.29 -15.24
N ILE A 52 3.69 9.23 -14.78
CA ILE A 52 2.93 9.07 -13.53
C ILE A 52 2.03 7.84 -13.58
N ILE A 53 1.27 7.65 -14.66
CA ILE A 53 0.33 6.52 -14.80
C ILE A 53 1.09 5.20 -14.79
N TYR A 54 2.17 5.06 -15.57
CA TYR A 54 2.92 3.81 -15.64
C TYR A 54 3.68 3.49 -14.36
N VAL A 55 4.30 4.48 -13.72
CA VAL A 55 4.98 4.28 -12.44
C VAL A 55 3.97 3.91 -11.35
N SER A 56 2.84 4.61 -11.29
CA SER A 56 1.78 4.32 -10.31
C SER A 56 1.18 2.93 -10.54
N ALA A 57 0.87 2.57 -11.79
CA ALA A 57 0.37 1.24 -12.13
C ALA A 57 1.38 0.14 -11.81
N GLY A 58 2.67 0.39 -12.04
CA GLY A 58 3.77 -0.52 -11.67
C GLY A 58 3.86 -0.72 -10.15
N ILE A 59 3.78 0.36 -9.37
CA ILE A 59 3.76 0.29 -7.90
C ILE A 59 2.52 -0.48 -7.43
N THR A 60 1.34 -0.22 -8.00
CA THR A 60 0.11 -0.96 -7.66
C THR A 60 0.25 -2.46 -7.95
N LEU A 61 0.77 -2.83 -9.13
CA LEU A 61 1.03 -4.23 -9.47
C LEU A 61 2.01 -4.88 -8.50
N PHE A 62 3.11 -4.17 -8.18
CA PHE A 62 4.10 -4.64 -7.23
C PHE A 62 3.49 -4.85 -5.84
N CYS A 63 2.70 -3.89 -5.33
CA CYS A 63 1.94 -4.05 -4.09
C CYS A 63 0.98 -5.24 -4.16
N GLY A 64 0.29 -5.45 -5.28
CA GLY A 64 -0.60 -6.59 -5.49
C GLY A 64 0.14 -7.94 -5.41
N ILE A 65 1.32 -8.04 -6.05
CA ILE A 65 2.17 -9.22 -5.98
C ILE A 65 2.65 -9.46 -4.55
N LEU A 66 3.07 -8.41 -3.84
CA LEU A 66 3.49 -8.50 -2.44
C LEU A 66 2.34 -8.94 -1.52
N LEU A 67 1.13 -8.41 -1.70
CA LEU A 67 -0.05 -8.84 -0.94
C LEU A 67 -0.38 -10.30 -1.18
N PHE A 68 -0.45 -10.69 -2.46
CA PHE A 68 -0.76 -12.07 -2.83
C PHE A 68 0.31 -13.03 -2.31
N GLY A 69 1.58 -12.66 -2.46
CA GLY A 69 2.70 -13.39 -1.90
C GLY A 69 2.65 -13.47 -0.38
N LYS A 70 2.25 -12.41 0.33
CA LYS A 70 2.22 -12.41 1.79
C LYS A 70 1.09 -13.27 2.35
N LEU A 71 -0.02 -13.38 1.62
CA LEU A 71 -1.14 -14.25 1.96
C LEU A 71 -0.86 -15.74 1.70
N LEU A 72 -0.06 -16.08 0.67
CA LEU A 72 0.19 -17.47 0.28
C LEU A 72 1.55 -18.02 0.68
N PHE A 73 2.59 -17.18 0.69
CA PHE A 73 3.99 -17.52 0.90
C PHE A 73 4.73 -16.38 1.65
N PRO A 74 4.37 -16.10 2.92
CA PRO A 74 4.89 -14.97 3.68
C PRO A 74 6.43 -14.94 3.78
N ASP A 75 7.07 -16.09 4.02
CA ASP A 75 8.54 -16.20 4.15
C ASP A 75 9.28 -15.79 2.86
N ASN A 76 8.68 -16.06 1.70
CA ASN A 76 9.25 -15.71 0.40
C ASN A 76 9.16 -14.20 0.16
N VAL A 77 8.09 -13.56 0.62
CA VAL A 77 7.90 -12.11 0.50
C VAL A 77 8.87 -11.38 1.41
N ASP A 78 9.08 -11.84 2.63
CA ASP A 78 10.06 -11.23 3.54
C ASP A 78 11.48 -11.34 2.98
N SER A 79 11.80 -12.48 2.37
CA SER A 79 13.08 -12.69 1.67
C SER A 79 13.22 -11.77 0.45
N LEU A 80 12.16 -11.60 -0.33
CA LEU A 80 12.12 -10.70 -1.49
C LEU A 80 12.28 -9.23 -1.07
N LEU A 81 11.55 -8.79 -0.04
CA LEU A 81 11.64 -7.44 0.50
C LEU A 81 13.05 -7.15 1.04
N LYS A 82 13.69 -8.14 1.67
CA LYS A 82 15.08 -8.03 2.11
C LYS A 82 16.05 -7.94 0.93
N ALA A 83 15.87 -8.78 -0.10
CA ALA A 83 16.72 -8.76 -1.30
C ALA A 83 16.61 -7.43 -2.07
N LEU A 84 15.43 -6.81 -2.07
CA LEU A 84 15.19 -5.51 -2.71
C LEU A 84 15.60 -4.31 -1.83
N GLY A 85 16.06 -4.54 -0.59
CA GLY A 85 16.39 -3.47 0.36
C GLY A 85 15.15 -2.69 0.86
N LEU A 86 13.95 -3.24 0.69
CA LEU A 86 12.67 -2.60 1.03
C LEU A 86 12.14 -3.01 2.41
N SER A 87 12.72 -4.02 3.04
CA SER A 87 12.29 -4.53 4.36
C SER A 87 12.13 -3.42 5.41
N ASP A 88 13.15 -2.58 5.57
CA ASP A 88 13.14 -1.53 6.61
C ASP A 88 12.15 -0.41 6.27
N PHE A 89 11.99 -0.11 4.97
CA PHE A 89 11.01 0.86 4.50
C PHE A 89 9.58 0.38 4.80
N VAL A 90 9.27 -0.87 4.46
CA VAL A 90 7.93 -1.45 4.69
C VAL A 90 7.64 -1.52 6.19
N LYS A 91 8.60 -1.92 7.01
CA LYS A 91 8.48 -1.94 8.48
C LYS A 91 8.25 -0.55 9.06
N SER A 92 9.03 0.44 8.63
CA SER A 92 8.87 1.82 9.07
C SER A 92 7.50 2.37 8.69
N ALA A 93 7.08 2.17 7.44
CA ALA A 93 5.77 2.61 6.97
C ALA A 93 4.62 1.88 7.67
N ALA A 94 4.78 0.57 7.94
CA ALA A 94 3.84 -0.21 8.76
C ALA A 94 3.70 0.36 10.16
N PHE A 95 4.82 0.65 10.83
CA PHE A 95 4.80 1.25 12.14
C PHE A 95 4.13 2.63 12.15
N THR A 96 4.38 3.47 11.15
CA THR A 96 3.71 4.78 11.03
C THR A 96 2.21 4.63 10.81
N LEU A 97 1.79 3.75 9.90
CA LEU A 97 0.37 3.51 9.64
C LEU A 97 -0.33 2.95 10.89
N GLN A 98 0.30 1.96 11.52
CA GLN A 98 -0.15 1.34 12.75
C GLN A 98 -0.30 2.38 13.88
N SER A 99 0.70 3.24 14.07
CA SER A 99 0.66 4.31 15.05
C SER A 99 -0.48 5.28 14.78
N ALA A 100 -0.68 5.70 13.53
CA ALA A 100 -1.77 6.60 13.15
C ALA A 100 -3.15 5.97 13.41
N VAL A 101 -3.35 4.71 13.01
CA VAL A 101 -4.61 3.99 13.22
C VAL A 101 -4.90 3.79 14.71
N LEU A 102 -3.89 3.40 15.50
CA LEU A 102 -4.03 3.22 16.94
C LEU A 102 -4.28 4.55 17.66
N SER A 103 -3.64 5.65 17.24
CA SER A 103 -3.92 6.98 17.76
C SER A 103 -5.36 7.41 17.50
N ILE A 104 -5.89 7.17 16.30
CA ILE A 104 -7.30 7.47 15.98
C ILE A 104 -8.23 6.61 16.83
N LEU A 105 -7.99 5.30 16.93
CA LEU A 105 -8.81 4.41 17.75
C LEU A 105 -8.79 4.80 19.23
N GLY A 106 -7.64 5.26 19.74
CA GLY A 106 -7.50 5.77 21.11
C GLY A 106 -8.31 7.04 21.40
N LEU A 107 -8.75 7.79 20.39
CA LEU A 107 -9.67 8.92 20.58
C LEU A 107 -11.14 8.48 20.74
N PHE A 108 -11.46 7.24 20.38
CA PHE A 108 -12.81 6.66 20.45
C PHE A 108 -12.97 5.64 21.59
N ILE A 109 -11.92 5.41 22.38
CA ILE A 109 -11.91 4.58 23.60
C ILE A 109 -11.99 5.50 24.81
#